data_AF-A0A0S7C0W9-F1
#
_entry.id   AF-A0A0S7C0W9-F1
#
_cell.length_a   1.000
_cell.length_b   1.000
_cell.length_c   1.000
_cell.angle_alpha   90.00
_cell.angle_beta   90.00
_cell.angle_gamma   90.00
#
_symmetry.space_group_name_H-M   'P 1'
#
loop_
_entity.id
_entity.type
_entity.pdbx_description
1 polymer ?
#
loop_
_entity_poly.entity_id
_entity_poly.type
_entity_poly.pdbx_seq_one_letter_code
_entity_poly.pdbx_strand_id
1 'polypeptide(L)'
;MKTIQDFIRNHRQDFDEGEPRSGHEERFLAKLKLEDQVKSSAQYTTIGKWFKIAASVLIVASFGAAVYTIMLKPDQAVLAGKKATPEEIREIEYYYSNVSEEKLKTINEMAGSGPEAEKVRSMISEQVRELNKSTEELKTEYIEGKRDERVLNAIRNNYRVLNGLLDHVINQIDQPRQKIEESSQNNLNIRHYETRFC
;
A
#
# COMPACT_ATOMS: atom_id res chain seq x y z
N MET A 1 22.61 -37.32 47.88
CA MET A 1 22.23 -37.93 46.59
C MET A 1 23.33 -37.58 45.60
N LYS A 2 23.87 -38.55 44.83
CA LYS A 2 24.85 -38.25 43.78
C LYS A 2 24.12 -37.59 42.61
N THR A 3 24.64 -36.47 42.10
CA THR A 3 24.04 -35.78 40.96
C THR A 3 24.46 -36.43 39.64
N ILE A 4 23.72 -36.18 38.56
CA ILE A 4 24.09 -36.67 37.22
C ILE A 4 25.49 -36.15 36.82
N GLN A 5 25.85 -34.93 37.25
CA GLN A 5 27.19 -34.40 37.02
C GLN A 5 28.28 -35.23 37.71
N ASP A 6 28.03 -35.72 38.92
CA ASP A 6 28.96 -36.60 39.64
C ASP A 6 29.08 -37.96 38.94
N PHE A 7 27.98 -38.49 38.40
CA PHE A 7 27.98 -39.75 37.65
C PHE A 7 28.83 -39.65 36.37
N ILE A 8 28.60 -38.61 35.56
CA ILE A 8 29.34 -38.38 34.31
C ILE A 8 30.83 -38.15 34.59
N ARG A 9 31.16 -37.38 35.64
CA ARG A 9 32.56 -37.11 36.00
C ARG A 9 33.31 -38.37 36.43
N ASN A 10 32.66 -39.25 37.19
CA ASN A 10 33.26 -40.49 37.68
C ASN A 10 33.39 -41.58 36.61
N HIS A 11 32.68 -41.45 35.49
CA HIS A 11 32.69 -42.39 34.36
C HIS A 11 33.20 -41.73 33.08
N ARG A 12 34.03 -40.68 33.20
CA ARG A 12 34.48 -39.87 32.06
C ARG A 12 35.13 -40.69 30.95
N GLN A 13 35.88 -41.75 31.32
CA GLN A 13 36.52 -42.65 30.36
C GLN A 13 35.52 -43.38 29.47
N ASP A 14 34.31 -43.66 29.96
CA ASP A 14 33.24 -44.32 29.20
C ASP A 14 32.54 -43.36 28.22
N PHE A 15 32.81 -42.04 28.33
CA PHE A 15 32.21 -41.00 27.48
C PHE A 15 33.21 -40.34 26.51
N ASP A 16 34.52 -40.49 26.74
CA ASP A 16 35.60 -39.89 25.93
C ASP A 16 36.16 -40.90 24.89
N GLU A 17 35.32 -41.76 24.29
CA GLU A 17 35.76 -42.87 23.42
C GLU A 17 36.03 -42.52 21.93
N GLY A 18 35.93 -41.25 21.51
CA GLY A 18 36.36 -40.92 20.15
C GLY A 18 36.27 -39.46 19.76
N GLU A 19 37.34 -38.96 19.15
CA GLU A 19 37.26 -37.72 18.38
C GLU A 19 36.34 -37.91 17.16
N PRO A 20 35.51 -36.91 16.85
CA PRO A 20 34.66 -37.00 15.68
C PRO A 20 35.52 -37.09 14.41
N ARG A 21 35.00 -37.78 13.38
CA ARG A 21 35.68 -37.87 12.08
C ARG A 21 36.02 -36.47 11.57
N SER A 22 37.18 -36.33 10.94
CA SER A 22 37.64 -35.07 10.35
C SER A 22 36.53 -34.36 9.54
N GLY A 23 36.51 -33.03 9.66
CA GLY A 23 35.48 -32.17 9.06
C GLY A 23 34.09 -32.26 9.70
N HIS A 24 33.95 -32.84 10.90
CA HIS A 24 32.68 -32.80 11.64
C HIS A 24 32.22 -31.38 11.95
N GLU A 25 33.15 -30.51 12.38
CA GLU A 25 32.85 -29.12 12.69
C GLU A 25 32.31 -28.36 11.47
N GLU A 26 32.94 -28.53 10.30
CA GLU A 26 32.49 -27.92 9.05
C GLU A 26 31.08 -28.40 8.65
N ARG A 27 30.79 -29.71 8.78
CA ARG A 27 29.45 -30.26 8.52
C ARG A 27 28.41 -29.76 9.52
N PHE A 28 28.79 -29.65 10.79
CA PHE A 28 27.93 -29.13 11.84
C PHE A 28 27.58 -27.65 11.60
N LEU A 29 28.58 -26.83 11.31
CA LEU A 29 28.40 -25.41 10.98
C LEU A 29 27.59 -25.22 9.69
N ALA A 30 27.82 -26.05 8.67
CA ALA A 30 27.02 -26.02 7.45
C ALA A 30 25.54 -26.32 7.72
N LYS A 31 25.24 -27.33 8.56
CA LYS A 31 23.87 -27.68 8.94
C LYS A 31 23.21 -26.58 9.78
N LEU A 32 23.96 -25.94 10.67
CA LEU A 32 23.47 -24.84 11.50
C LEU A 32 23.08 -23.61 10.65
N LYS A 33 23.90 -23.26 9.65
CA LYS A 33 23.61 -22.17 8.70
C LYS A 33 22.38 -22.44 7.84
N LEU A 34 22.16 -23.70 7.43
CA LEU A 34 20.98 -24.11 6.68
C LEU A 34 19.68 -24.00 7.51
N GLU A 35 19.71 -24.40 8.78
CA GLU A 35 18.53 -24.28 9.66
C GLU A 35 18.16 -22.83 9.97
N ASP A 36 19.15 -21.94 10.12
CA ASP A 36 18.92 -20.51 10.39
C ASP A 36 18.31 -19.77 9.18
N GLN A 37 18.70 -20.16 7.95
CA GLN A 37 18.07 -19.66 6.72
C GLN A 37 16.61 -20.14 6.56
N VAL A 38 16.29 -21.37 6.98
CA VAL A 38 14.92 -21.90 6.91
C VAL A 38 14.01 -21.24 7.95
N LYS A 39 14.51 -20.95 9.16
CA LYS A 39 13.72 -20.26 10.20
C LYS A 39 13.48 -18.79 9.88
N SER A 40 14.49 -18.08 9.39
CA SER A 40 14.35 -16.66 9.00
C SER A 40 13.41 -16.48 7.80
N SER A 41 13.45 -17.37 6.81
CA SER A 41 12.53 -17.32 5.67
C SER A 41 11.08 -17.61 6.08
N ALA A 42 10.83 -18.60 6.95
CA ALA A 42 9.49 -18.96 7.42
C ALA A 42 8.79 -17.83 8.24
N GLN A 43 9.55 -17.12 9.09
CA GLN A 43 9.04 -15.97 9.84
C GLN A 43 8.76 -14.77 8.93
N TYR A 44 9.59 -14.51 7.92
CA TYR A 44 9.35 -13.44 6.95
C TYR A 44 8.08 -13.67 6.10
N THR A 45 7.72 -14.92 5.74
CA THR A 45 6.49 -15.18 4.95
C THR A 45 5.21 -14.90 5.73
N THR A 46 5.19 -15.22 7.02
CA THR A 46 3.99 -15.04 7.85
C THR A 46 3.81 -13.58 8.22
N ILE A 47 4.88 -12.91 8.65
CA ILE A 47 4.90 -11.47 8.94
C ILE A 47 4.52 -10.66 7.68
N GLY A 48 5.02 -11.03 6.50
CA GLY A 48 4.67 -10.39 5.23
C GLY A 48 3.18 -10.53 4.84
N LYS A 49 2.49 -11.60 5.25
CA LYS A 49 1.04 -11.76 4.99
C LYS A 49 0.19 -10.82 5.84
N TRP A 50 0.56 -10.59 7.11
CA TRP A 50 -0.15 -9.66 7.99
C TRP A 50 0.03 -8.20 7.54
N PHE A 51 1.24 -7.82 7.08
CA PHE A 51 1.47 -6.51 6.49
C PHE A 51 0.63 -6.26 5.22
N LYS A 52 0.45 -7.28 4.37
CA LYS A 52 -0.39 -7.18 3.18
C LYS A 52 -1.87 -6.91 3.52
N ILE A 53 -2.38 -7.55 4.57
CA ILE A 53 -3.75 -7.31 5.04
C ILE A 53 -3.85 -5.90 5.63
N ALA A 54 -2.90 -5.51 6.48
CA ALA A 54 -2.88 -4.19 7.11
C ALA A 54 -2.82 -3.04 6.09
N ALA A 55 -2.02 -3.16 5.02
CA ALA A 55 -1.94 -2.16 3.96
C ALA A 55 -3.29 -1.96 3.26
N SER A 56 -3.98 -3.04 2.91
CA SER A 56 -5.30 -2.96 2.26
C SER A 56 -6.38 -2.34 3.17
N VAL A 57 -6.37 -2.67 4.45
CA VAL A 57 -7.29 -2.09 5.44
C VAL A 57 -7.00 -0.60 5.65
N LEU A 58 -5.72 -0.21 5.70
CA LEU A 58 -5.33 1.19 5.79
C LEU A 58 -5.76 2.00 4.57
N ILE A 59 -5.61 1.47 3.36
CA ILE A 59 -6.07 2.15 2.13
C ILE A 59 -7.59 2.36 2.18
N VAL A 60 -8.37 1.32 2.52
CA VAL A 60 -9.83 1.44 2.60
C VAL A 60 -10.28 2.37 3.73
N ALA A 61 -9.68 2.27 4.92
CA ALA A 61 -10.03 3.10 6.07
C ALA A 61 -9.65 4.57 5.86
N SER A 62 -8.47 4.84 5.30
CA SER A 62 -8.03 6.21 5.00
C SER A 62 -8.81 6.81 3.83
N PHE A 63 -9.21 6.01 2.83
CA PHE A 63 -10.13 6.46 1.79
C PHE A 63 -11.50 6.80 2.36
N GLY A 64 -12.07 5.95 3.22
CA GLY A 64 -13.33 6.25 3.90
C GLY A 64 -13.26 7.53 4.73
N ALA A 65 -12.15 7.77 5.42
CA ALA A 65 -11.89 9.02 6.13
C ALA A 65 -11.77 10.23 5.17
N ALA A 66 -11.07 10.07 4.03
CA ALA A 66 -10.94 11.12 3.02
C ALA A 66 -12.30 11.49 2.41
N VAL A 67 -13.11 10.50 2.04
CA VAL A 67 -14.48 10.70 1.54
C VAL A 67 -15.32 11.43 2.59
N TYR A 68 -15.24 11.02 3.86
CA TYR A 68 -15.94 11.70 4.96
C TYR A 68 -15.54 13.19 5.04
N THR A 69 -14.25 13.52 4.94
CA THR A 69 -13.79 14.92 4.97
C THR A 69 -14.21 15.75 3.76
N ILE A 70 -14.27 15.16 2.56
CA ILE A 70 -14.72 15.83 1.33
C ILE A 70 -16.23 16.08 1.40
N MET A 71 -17.01 15.12 1.91
CA MET A 71 -18.45 15.24 2.09
C MET A 71 -18.86 16.27 3.15
N LEU A 72 -18.03 16.47 4.19
CA LEU A 72 -18.28 17.45 5.25
C LEU A 72 -17.91 18.89 4.88
N LYS A 73 -17.26 19.11 3.74
CA LYS A 73 -16.98 20.44 3.20
C LYS A 73 -17.83 20.70 1.95
N PRO A 74 -19.18 20.70 2.04
CA PRO A 74 -19.97 21.22 0.95
C PRO A 74 -19.59 22.70 0.77
N ASP A 75 -19.39 23.14 -0.48
CA ASP A 75 -19.32 24.57 -0.80
C ASP A 75 -20.60 25.21 -0.23
N GLN A 76 -20.47 26.05 0.80
CA GLN A 76 -21.62 26.68 1.48
C GLN A 76 -22.36 27.71 0.61
N ALA A 77 -22.00 27.84 -0.67
CA ALA A 77 -22.70 28.66 -1.65
C ALA A 77 -23.70 27.81 -2.45
N VAL A 78 -24.70 27.20 -1.81
CA VAL A 78 -25.89 26.71 -2.52
C VAL A 78 -26.89 27.85 -2.53
N LEU A 79 -26.83 28.69 -3.56
CA LEU A 79 -27.89 29.65 -3.82
C LEU A 79 -29.04 28.87 -4.45
N ALA A 80 -29.98 28.41 -3.60
CA ALA A 80 -31.24 27.84 -4.05
C ALA A 80 -31.94 28.87 -4.96
N GLY A 81 -31.78 28.72 -6.28
CA GLY A 81 -32.26 29.70 -7.27
C GLY A 81 -31.43 29.83 -8.54
N LYS A 82 -30.15 29.45 -8.54
CA LYS A 82 -29.36 29.46 -9.78
C LYS A 82 -29.70 28.22 -10.62
N LYS A 83 -30.13 28.44 -11.86
CA LYS A 83 -30.27 27.35 -12.84
C LYS A 83 -28.88 26.99 -13.35
N ALA A 84 -28.43 25.78 -13.04
CA ALA A 84 -27.23 25.23 -13.68
C ALA A 84 -27.50 25.06 -15.18
N THR A 85 -26.46 25.25 -16.00
CA THR A 85 -26.52 25.13 -17.46
C THR A 85 -25.91 23.80 -17.93
N PRO A 86 -26.33 23.27 -19.10
CA PRO A 86 -25.70 22.08 -19.68
C PRO A 86 -24.21 22.28 -19.98
N GLU A 87 -23.79 23.52 -20.23
CA GLU A 87 -22.40 23.87 -20.52
C GLU A 87 -21.52 23.74 -19.28
N GLU A 88 -22.00 24.15 -18.10
CA GLU A 88 -21.29 23.97 -16.83
C GLU A 88 -21.07 22.48 -16.50
N ILE A 89 -22.04 21.61 -16.84
CA ILE A 89 -21.87 20.15 -16.69
C ILE A 89 -20.78 19.65 -17.62
N ARG A 90 -20.82 20.00 -18.91
CA ARG A 90 -19.79 19.62 -19.90
C ARG A 90 -18.39 20.06 -19.48
N GLU A 91 -18.25 21.26 -18.94
CA GLU A 91 -16.96 21.78 -18.48
C GLU A 91 -16.39 20.96 -17.31
N ILE A 92 -17.23 20.65 -16.32
CA ILE A 92 -16.84 19.79 -15.20
C ILE A 92 -16.41 18.42 -15.72
N GLU A 93 -17.21 17.79 -16.58
CA GLU A 93 -16.88 16.48 -17.13
C GLU A 93 -15.55 16.50 -17.86
N TYR A 94 -15.37 17.46 -18.77
CA TYR A 94 -14.15 17.59 -19.56
C TYR A 94 -12.91 17.82 -18.70
N TYR A 95 -13.00 18.75 -17.73
CA TYR A 95 -11.86 19.04 -16.86
C TYR A 95 -11.49 17.83 -16.02
N TYR A 96 -12.46 17.25 -15.30
CA TYR A 96 -12.18 16.21 -14.33
C TYR A 96 -11.96 14.84 -14.96
N SER A 97 -12.48 14.55 -16.17
CA SER A 97 -12.14 13.34 -16.91
C SER A 97 -10.66 13.32 -17.27
N ASN A 98 -10.14 14.43 -17.79
CA ASN A 98 -8.74 14.55 -18.20
C ASN A 98 -7.79 14.41 -17.00
N VAL A 99 -8.10 15.10 -15.89
CA VAL A 99 -7.30 14.97 -14.65
C VAL A 99 -7.33 13.55 -14.12
N SER A 100 -8.49 12.89 -14.13
CA SER A 100 -8.61 11.51 -13.65
C SER A 100 -7.83 10.53 -14.53
N GLU A 101 -7.86 10.72 -15.85
CA GLU A 101 -7.12 9.90 -16.80
C GLU A 101 -5.61 10.04 -16.62
N GLU A 102 -5.11 11.27 -16.43
CA GLU A 102 -3.70 11.53 -16.14
C GLU A 102 -3.23 10.83 -14.85
N LYS A 103 -4.04 10.92 -13.79
CA LYS A 103 -3.74 10.24 -12.51
C LYS A 103 -3.79 8.72 -12.63
N LEU A 104 -4.76 8.18 -13.38
CA LEU A 104 -4.83 6.74 -13.67
C LEU A 104 -3.59 6.27 -14.42
N LYS A 105 -3.15 7.03 -15.43
CA LYS A 105 -1.90 6.76 -16.15
C LYS A 105 -0.69 6.75 -15.20
N THR A 106 -0.61 7.75 -14.33
CA THR A 106 0.44 7.85 -13.31
C THR A 106 0.45 6.63 -12.38
N ILE A 107 -0.72 6.22 -11.87
CA ILE A 107 -0.86 5.01 -11.05
C ILE A 107 -0.42 3.77 -11.83
N ASN A 108 -0.80 3.66 -13.10
CA ASN A 108 -0.45 2.54 -13.95
C ASN A 108 1.05 2.43 -14.21
N GLU A 109 1.75 3.57 -14.35
CA GLU A 109 3.20 3.65 -14.48
C GLU A 109 3.89 3.32 -13.14
N MET A 110 3.34 3.82 -12.04
CA MET A 110 3.92 3.69 -10.70
C MET A 110 3.72 2.32 -10.04
N ALA A 111 2.59 1.64 -10.28
CA ALA A 111 2.19 0.44 -9.56
C ALA A 111 2.96 -0.83 -9.97
N GLY A 112 3.70 -0.79 -11.09
CA GLY A 112 4.44 -1.94 -11.60
C GLY A 112 3.53 -3.12 -11.97
N SER A 113 4.07 -4.34 -11.90
CA SER A 113 3.41 -5.58 -12.28
C SER A 113 3.39 -6.58 -11.10
N GLY A 114 2.19 -7.00 -10.67
CA GLY A 114 2.01 -7.98 -9.61
C GLY A 114 0.56 -8.11 -9.12
N PRO A 115 0.21 -9.16 -8.36
CA PRO A 115 -1.17 -9.41 -7.94
C PRO A 115 -1.79 -8.27 -7.11
N GLU A 116 -0.96 -7.56 -6.35
CA GLU A 116 -1.37 -6.42 -5.53
C GLU A 116 -1.63 -5.17 -6.38
N ALA A 117 -0.77 -4.91 -7.37
CA ALA A 117 -0.97 -3.84 -8.34
C ALA A 117 -2.26 -4.06 -9.14
N GLU A 118 -2.53 -5.29 -9.57
CA GLU A 118 -3.78 -5.65 -10.26
C GLU A 118 -5.01 -5.45 -9.38
N LYS A 119 -4.94 -5.81 -8.09
CA LYS A 119 -6.03 -5.58 -7.15
C LYS A 119 -6.31 -4.08 -6.93
N VAL A 120 -5.25 -3.26 -6.83
CA VAL A 120 -5.41 -1.81 -6.73
C VAL A 120 -6.03 -1.24 -8.02
N ARG A 121 -5.55 -1.65 -9.19
CA ARG A 121 -6.13 -1.27 -10.49
C ARG A 121 -7.60 -1.65 -10.60
N SER A 122 -7.98 -2.85 -10.16
CA SER A 122 -9.35 -3.32 -10.21
C SER A 122 -10.28 -2.52 -9.29
N MET A 123 -9.84 -2.24 -8.06
CA MET A 123 -10.61 -1.44 -7.09
C MET A 123 -10.83 -0.01 -7.60
N ILE A 124 -9.80 0.60 -8.17
CA ILE A 124 -9.91 1.95 -8.76
C ILE A 124 -10.86 1.94 -9.96
N SER A 125 -10.74 0.94 -10.83
CA SER A 125 -11.61 0.81 -12.01
C SER A 125 -13.07 0.66 -11.62
N GLU A 126 -13.35 -0.09 -10.55
CA GLU A 126 -14.71 -0.22 -9.99
C GLU A 126 -15.23 1.11 -9.45
N GLN A 127 -14.41 1.86 -8.70
CA GLN A 127 -14.83 3.16 -8.17
C GLN A 127 -15.07 4.19 -9.28
N VAL A 128 -14.23 4.21 -10.32
CA VAL A 128 -14.43 5.04 -11.52
C VAL A 128 -15.77 4.69 -12.18
N ARG A 129 -16.08 3.40 -12.32
CA ARG A 129 -17.34 2.94 -12.90
C ARG A 129 -18.55 3.38 -12.08
N GLU A 130 -18.49 3.25 -10.75
CA GLU A 130 -19.57 3.68 -9.86
C GLU A 130 -19.82 5.19 -9.94
N LEU A 131 -18.76 5.99 -9.93
CA LEU A 131 -18.87 7.45 -10.01
C LEU A 131 -19.38 7.90 -11.38
N ASN A 132 -18.95 7.26 -12.47
CA ASN A 132 -19.51 7.53 -13.80
C ASN A 132 -21.00 7.19 -13.87
N LYS A 133 -21.40 6.05 -13.30
CA LYS A 133 -22.82 5.68 -13.23
C LYS A 133 -23.64 6.72 -12.45
N SER A 134 -23.15 7.14 -11.28
CA SER A 134 -23.81 8.18 -10.48
C SER A 134 -23.90 9.51 -11.22
N THR A 135 -22.87 9.90 -11.97
CA THR A 135 -22.88 11.11 -12.80
C THR A 135 -23.91 11.03 -13.93
N GLU A 136 -24.05 9.87 -14.60
CA GLU A 136 -25.09 9.69 -15.63
C GLU A 136 -26.51 9.73 -15.04
N GLU A 137 -26.73 9.15 -13.86
CA GLU A 137 -28.01 9.26 -13.13
C GLU A 137 -28.35 10.73 -12.80
N LEU A 138 -27.37 11.51 -12.33
CA LEU A 138 -27.51 12.93 -12.06
C LEU A 138 -27.81 13.74 -13.34
N LYS A 139 -27.25 13.37 -14.50
CA LYS A 139 -27.55 14.00 -15.79
C LYS A 139 -28.98 13.72 -16.23
N THR A 140 -29.48 12.49 -16.05
CA THR A 140 -30.88 12.17 -16.29
C THR A 140 -31.79 13.02 -15.41
N GLU A 141 -31.49 13.11 -14.10
CA GLU A 141 -32.24 13.94 -13.15
C GLU A 141 -32.23 15.44 -13.51
N TYR A 142 -31.10 15.93 -14.04
CA TYR A 142 -30.97 17.29 -14.55
C TYR A 142 -31.89 17.56 -15.75
N ILE A 143 -31.97 16.62 -16.71
CA ILE A 143 -32.80 16.73 -17.92
C ILE A 143 -34.30 16.64 -17.57
N GLU A 144 -34.66 15.77 -16.62
CA GLU A 144 -36.05 15.51 -16.18
C GLU A 144 -36.68 16.64 -15.35
N GLY A 145 -35.95 17.74 -15.12
CA GLY A 145 -36.54 19.01 -14.69
C GLY A 145 -35.97 19.60 -13.40
N LYS A 146 -35.05 18.92 -12.70
CA LYS A 146 -34.37 19.46 -11.53
C LYS A 146 -33.13 20.29 -11.93
N ARG A 147 -33.25 21.17 -12.94
CA ARG A 147 -32.20 22.06 -13.52
C ARG A 147 -31.62 23.05 -12.49
N ASP A 148 -31.04 22.50 -11.46
CA ASP A 148 -30.75 23.11 -10.17
C ASP A 148 -29.26 22.92 -9.93
N GLU A 149 -28.62 23.96 -9.41
CA GLU A 149 -27.24 23.98 -8.97
C GLU A 149 -26.89 22.82 -8.02
N ARG A 150 -27.87 22.26 -7.30
CA ARG A 150 -27.69 21.03 -6.50
C ARG A 150 -27.19 19.85 -7.31
N VAL A 151 -27.72 19.64 -8.52
CA VAL A 151 -27.29 18.53 -9.40
C VAL A 151 -25.89 18.79 -9.93
N LEU A 152 -25.60 20.04 -10.32
CA LEU A 152 -24.26 20.46 -10.74
C LEU A 152 -23.21 20.22 -9.64
N ASN A 153 -23.55 20.57 -8.39
CA ASN A 153 -22.68 20.36 -7.24
C ASN A 153 -22.49 18.88 -6.92
N ALA A 154 -23.54 18.05 -7.08
CA ALA A 154 -23.42 16.61 -6.93
C ALA A 154 -22.46 16.01 -7.97
N ILE A 155 -22.58 16.40 -9.24
CA ILE A 155 -21.66 15.98 -10.31
C ILE A 155 -20.23 16.41 -9.99
N ARG A 156 -20.02 17.69 -9.62
CA ARG A 156 -18.71 18.20 -9.19
C ARG A 156 -18.14 17.39 -8.03
N ASN A 157 -18.97 17.03 -7.07
CA ASN A 157 -18.54 16.30 -5.89
C ASN A 157 -18.11 14.87 -6.23
N ASN A 158 -18.81 14.17 -7.14
CA ASN A 158 -18.39 12.86 -7.65
C ASN A 158 -16.96 12.92 -8.18
N TYR A 159 -16.65 13.93 -8.99
CA TYR A 159 -15.31 14.12 -9.52
C TYR A 159 -14.27 14.51 -8.47
N ARG A 160 -14.61 15.33 -7.49
CA ARG A 160 -13.72 15.65 -6.35
C ARG A 160 -13.37 14.40 -5.55
N VAL A 161 -14.36 13.53 -5.29
CA VAL A 161 -14.16 12.24 -4.61
C VAL A 161 -13.25 11.32 -5.42
N LEU A 162 -13.50 11.18 -6.73
CA LEU A 162 -12.65 10.39 -7.61
C LEU A 162 -11.20 10.88 -7.56
N ASN A 163 -11.00 12.18 -7.72
CA ASN A 163 -9.67 12.76 -7.74
C ASN A 163 -8.95 12.61 -6.40
N GLY A 164 -9.66 12.76 -5.28
CA GLY A 164 -9.11 12.51 -3.95
C GLY A 164 -8.70 11.05 -3.74
N LEU A 165 -9.46 10.08 -4.26
CA LEU A 165 -9.05 8.67 -4.27
C LEU A 165 -7.74 8.48 -5.02
N LEU A 166 -7.68 8.98 -6.25
CA LEU A 166 -6.52 8.79 -7.13
C LEU A 166 -5.27 9.43 -6.53
N ASP A 167 -5.38 10.64 -5.96
CA ASP A 167 -4.28 11.29 -5.24
C ASP A 167 -3.85 10.48 -4.02
N HIS A 168 -4.81 9.93 -3.28
CA HIS A 168 -4.51 9.09 -2.13
C HIS A 168 -3.72 7.84 -2.55
N VAL A 169 -4.15 7.16 -3.62
CA VAL A 169 -3.44 6.00 -4.15
C VAL A 169 -2.02 6.37 -4.59
N ILE A 170 -1.85 7.46 -5.36
CA ILE A 170 -0.53 7.93 -5.80
C ILE A 170 0.39 8.12 -4.59
N ASN A 171 -0.09 8.81 -3.55
CA ASN A 171 0.67 9.05 -2.32
C ASN A 171 1.05 7.74 -1.61
N GLN A 172 0.16 6.76 -1.56
CA GLN A 172 0.45 5.45 -0.94
C GLN A 172 1.51 4.66 -1.72
N ILE A 173 1.54 4.77 -3.06
CA ILE A 173 2.58 4.12 -3.88
C ILE A 173 3.93 4.86 -3.73
N ASP A 174 3.91 6.18 -3.52
CA ASP A 174 5.13 6.99 -3.44
C ASP A 174 5.83 6.95 -2.07
N GLN A 175 5.08 6.94 -0.96
CA GLN A 175 5.63 6.88 0.41
C GLN A 175 6.67 5.77 0.65
N PRO A 176 6.45 4.51 0.23
CA PRO A 176 7.47 3.47 0.41
C PRO A 176 8.70 3.68 -0.48
N ARG A 177 8.58 4.29 -1.66
CA ARG A 177 9.74 4.60 -2.53
C ARG A 177 10.68 5.61 -1.89
N GLN A 178 10.14 6.71 -1.35
CA GLN A 178 10.95 7.73 -0.69
C GLN A 178 11.75 7.16 0.50
N LYS A 179 11.11 6.33 1.34
CA LYS A 179 11.80 5.66 2.46
C LYS A 179 12.89 4.67 2.01
N ILE A 180 12.68 3.98 0.88
CA ILE A 180 13.68 3.06 0.31
C ILE A 180 14.87 3.84 -0.26
N GLU A 181 14.63 4.98 -0.90
CA GLU A 181 15.68 5.85 -1.44
C GLU A 181 16.52 6.50 -0.33
N GLU A 182 15.88 7.03 0.72
CA GLU A 182 16.55 7.59 1.89
C GLU A 182 17.41 6.55 2.64
N SER A 183 16.87 5.34 2.84
CA SER A 183 17.62 4.25 3.48
C SER A 183 18.76 3.71 2.63
N SER A 184 18.63 3.73 1.30
CA SER A 184 19.68 3.33 0.36
C SER A 184 20.81 4.37 0.31
N GLN A 185 20.48 5.66 0.28
CA GLN A 185 21.47 6.75 0.33
C GLN A 185 22.22 6.78 1.66
N ASN A 186 21.51 6.60 2.79
CA ASN A 186 22.15 6.50 4.09
C ASN A 186 23.13 5.32 4.14
N ASN A 187 22.74 4.13 3.66
CA ASN A 187 23.63 2.97 3.61
C ASN A 187 24.88 3.18 2.71
N LEU A 188 24.74 3.89 1.59
CA LEU A 188 25.88 4.23 0.72
C LEU A 188 26.84 5.22 1.39
N ASN A 189 26.30 6.21 2.11
CA ASN A 189 27.09 7.18 2.86
C ASN A 189 27.80 6.52 4.06
N ILE A 190 27.15 5.51 4.66
CA ILE A 190 27.72 4.70 5.73
C ILE A 190 28.97 3.93 5.24
N ARG A 191 28.86 3.26 4.08
CA ARG A 191 30.01 2.53 3.51
C ARG A 191 31.14 3.44 3.02
N HIS A 192 30.82 4.68 2.62
CA HIS A 192 31.84 5.66 2.23
C HIS A 192 32.69 6.15 3.41
N TYR A 193 32.14 6.19 4.64
CA TYR A 193 32.96 6.52 5.81
C TYR A 193 33.86 5.34 6.21
N GLU A 194 33.38 4.09 6.15
CA GLU A 194 34.17 2.92 6.58
C GLU A 194 35.39 2.65 5.68
N THR A 195 35.32 3.03 4.41
CA THR A 195 36.43 2.84 3.45
C THR A 195 37.53 3.90 3.54
N ARG A 196 37.34 4.98 4.31
CA ARG A 196 38.38 6.01 4.56
C ARG A 196 39.23 5.77 5.81
N PHE A 197 38.90 4.77 6.62
CA PHE A 197 39.60 4.43 7.86
C PHE A 197 40.39 3.11 7.79
N CYS A 198 40.62 2.57 6.58
CA CYS A 198 41.50 1.43 6.32
C CYS A 198 42.71 1.87 5.50
#